data_AF-A0A7X7NR22-F1
#
_entry.id   AF-A0A7X7NR22-F1
#
_cell.length_a   1.000
_cell.length_b   1.000
_cell.length_c   1.000
_cell.angle_alpha   90.00
_cell.angle_beta   90.00
_cell.angle_gamma   90.00
#
_symmetry.space_group_name_H-M   'P 1'
#
loop_
_entity.id
_entity.type
_entity.pdbx_description
1 polymer ?
#
loop_
_entity_poly.entity_id
_entity_poly.type
_entity_poly.pdbx_seq_one_letter_code
_entity_poly.pdbx_strand_id
1 'polypeptide(L)'
;ALHMADGVRRVAGSDVGVATTGVAGPDPTEGKPVGTVFVAVTRESTRVVRAFTFHGTREQIRRQTVEGALDLVLEALSGAGAAESP
;
A
#
# COMPACT_ATOMS: atom_id res chain seq x y z
N ALA A 1 -1.47 -3.75 -6.96
CA ALA A 1 -2.01 -2.84 -5.92
C ALA A 1 -3.07 -1.89 -6.47
N LEU A 2 -2.77 -1.03 -7.46
CA LEU A 2 -3.72 0.00 -7.92
C LEU A 2 -5.08 -0.54 -8.37
N HIS A 3 -5.11 -1.56 -9.25
CA HIS A 3 -6.36 -2.18 -9.69
C HIS A 3 -7.19 -2.75 -8.53
N MET A 4 -6.54 -3.27 -7.49
CA MET A 4 -7.22 -3.79 -6.29
C MET A 4 -7.83 -2.64 -5.48
N ALA A 5 -7.11 -1.53 -5.31
CA ALA A 5 -7.61 -0.35 -4.60
C ALA A 5 -8.79 0.32 -5.33
N ASP A 6 -8.70 0.51 -6.65
CA ASP A 6 -9.83 0.97 -7.47
C ASP A 6 -11.02 -0.01 -7.42
N GLY A 7 -10.74 -1.31 -7.42
CA GLY A 7 -11.73 -2.37 -7.35
C GLY A 7 -12.53 -2.33 -6.04
N VAL A 8 -11.83 -2.33 -4.91
CA VAL A 8 -12.48 -2.32 -3.58
C VAL A 8 -13.25 -1.02 -3.35
N ARG A 9 -12.70 0.14 -3.77
CA ARG A 9 -13.40 1.43 -3.68
C ARG A 9 -14.75 1.38 -4.40
N ARG A 10 -14.75 0.87 -5.64
CA ARG A 10 -15.97 0.76 -6.46
C ARG A 10 -16.98 -0.23 -5.89
N VAL A 11 -16.54 -1.42 -5.49
CA VAL A 11 -17.45 -2.48 -5.00
C VAL A 11 -18.01 -2.15 -3.62
N ALA A 12 -17.24 -1.50 -2.76
CA ALA A 12 -17.69 -1.10 -1.43
C ALA A 12 -18.51 0.21 -1.44
N GLY A 13 -18.47 0.99 -2.53
CA GLY A 13 -19.09 2.32 -2.58
C GLY A 13 -18.43 3.34 -1.65
N SER A 14 -17.14 3.14 -1.34
CA SER A 14 -16.39 3.98 -0.39
C SER A 14 -15.70 5.16 -1.07
N ASP A 15 -15.43 6.23 -0.32
CA ASP A 15 -14.66 7.37 -0.81
C ASP A 15 -13.19 7.02 -1.08
N VAL A 16 -12.62 6.15 -0.23
CA VAL A 16 -11.23 5.71 -0.25
C VAL A 16 -11.15 4.20 -0.50
N GLY A 17 -10.27 3.79 -1.41
CA GLY A 17 -9.85 2.40 -1.59
C GLY A 17 -8.40 2.22 -1.18
N VAL A 18 -8.10 1.14 -0.45
CA VAL A 18 -6.74 0.79 -0.02
C VAL A 18 -6.46 -0.66 -0.40
N ALA A 19 -5.28 -0.92 -0.94
CA ALA A 19 -4.85 -2.29 -1.20
C ALA A 19 -3.37 -2.46 -0.92
N THR A 20 -3.03 -3.61 -0.32
CA THR A 20 -1.64 -4.03 -0.10
C THR A 20 -1.39 -5.35 -0.81
N THR A 21 -0.19 -5.53 -1.34
CA THR A 21 0.27 -6.79 -1.92
C THR A 21 1.78 -6.89 -1.82
N GLY A 22 2.31 -8.05 -1.46
CA GLY A 22 3.74 -8.20 -1.23
C GLY A 22 4.13 -9.51 -0.59
N VAL A 23 5.42 -9.65 -0.33
CA VAL A 23 6.03 -10.87 0.20
C VAL A 23 6.38 -10.66 1.67
N ALA A 24 5.55 -11.19 2.57
CA ALA A 24 5.85 -11.13 4.00
C ALA A 24 6.87 -12.20 4.47
N GLY A 25 7.27 -13.14 3.61
CA GLY A 25 8.17 -14.24 3.95
C GLY A 25 7.48 -15.46 4.58
N PRO A 26 8.25 -16.45 5.08
CA PRO A 26 9.70 -16.41 5.28
C PRO A 26 10.53 -16.52 3.99
N ASP A 27 9.95 -17.01 2.91
CA ASP A 27 10.66 -17.22 1.63
C ASP A 27 10.28 -16.16 0.58
N PRO A 28 11.19 -15.86 -0.37
CA PRO A 28 10.86 -15.12 -1.59
C PRO A 28 9.69 -15.75 -2.33
N THR A 29 8.91 -14.93 -3.04
CA THR A 29 7.78 -15.40 -3.87
C THR A 29 7.88 -14.76 -5.24
N GLU A 30 7.76 -15.56 -6.31
CA GLU A 30 7.88 -15.09 -7.70
C GLU A 30 9.20 -14.32 -7.98
N GLY A 31 10.30 -14.70 -7.32
CA GLY A 31 11.58 -14.02 -7.42
C GLY A 31 11.67 -12.66 -6.70
N LYS A 32 10.61 -12.22 -6.00
CA LYS A 32 10.62 -10.99 -5.21
C LYS A 32 11.15 -11.26 -3.79
N PRO A 33 12.08 -10.46 -3.28
CA PRO A 33 12.60 -10.60 -1.92
C PRO A 33 11.52 -10.50 -0.84
N VAL A 34 11.78 -11.12 0.31
CA VAL A 34 10.99 -10.89 1.53
C VAL A 34 11.05 -9.41 1.90
N GLY A 35 9.91 -8.84 2.25
CA GLY A 35 9.78 -7.43 2.59
C GLY A 35 9.32 -6.54 1.44
N THR A 36 9.31 -7.03 0.20
CA THR A 36 8.79 -6.26 -0.95
C THR A 36 7.27 -6.12 -0.85
N VAL A 37 6.78 -4.91 -0.65
CA VAL A 37 5.35 -4.60 -0.51
C VAL A 37 4.97 -3.39 -1.35
N PHE A 38 3.82 -3.46 -2.01
CA PHE A 38 3.19 -2.35 -2.69
C PHE A 38 1.89 -2.00 -1.97
N VAL A 39 1.73 -0.73 -1.65
CA VAL A 39 0.49 -0.16 -1.11
C VAL A 39 -0.08 0.79 -2.16
N ALA A 40 -1.38 0.70 -2.42
CA ALA A 40 -2.10 1.67 -3.23
C ALA A 40 -3.26 2.27 -2.45
N VAL A 41 -3.44 3.59 -2.59
CA VAL A 41 -4.58 4.34 -2.08
C VAL A 41 -5.24 5.09 -3.24
N THR A 42 -6.56 4.99 -3.34
CA THR A 42 -7.36 5.70 -4.33
C THR A 42 -8.43 6.50 -3.62
N ARG A 43 -8.59 7.77 -4.00
CA ARG A 43 -9.60 8.69 -3.46
C ARG A 43 -9.98 9.67 -4.56
N GLU A 44 -11.27 9.83 -4.85
CA GLU A 44 -11.74 10.77 -5.89
C GLU A 44 -10.98 10.60 -7.22
N SER A 45 -10.20 11.60 -7.64
CA SER A 45 -9.30 11.59 -8.81
C SER A 45 -7.84 11.22 -8.47
N THR A 46 -7.50 11.14 -7.19
CA THR A 46 -6.15 10.81 -6.70
C THR A 46 -5.93 9.30 -6.65
N ARG A 47 -4.80 8.86 -7.21
CA ARG A 47 -4.32 7.49 -7.17
C ARG A 47 -2.84 7.50 -6.80
N VAL A 48 -2.50 6.90 -5.67
CA VAL A 48 -1.13 6.80 -5.18
C VAL A 48 -0.75 5.33 -5.07
N VAL A 49 0.47 5.00 -5.50
CA VAL A 49 1.08 3.69 -5.27
C VAL A 49 2.47 3.94 -4.70
N ARG A 50 2.81 3.29 -3.58
CA ARG A 50 4.14 3.33 -3.00
C ARG A 50 4.69 1.91 -2.84
N ALA A 51 5.94 1.74 -3.24
CA ALA A 51 6.70 0.54 -2.98
C ALA A 51 7.46 0.69 -1.67
N PHE A 52 7.47 -0.37 -0.88
CA PHE A 52 8.17 -0.46 0.39
C PHE A 52 9.08 -1.69 0.40
N THR A 53 10.20 -1.55 1.10
CA THR A 53 11.07 -2.65 1.48
C THR A 53 11.09 -2.70 3.00
N PHE A 54 10.38 -3.67 3.58
CA PHE A 54 10.32 -3.87 5.02
C PHE A 54 11.27 -4.99 5.45
N HIS A 55 11.65 -4.97 6.73
CA HIS A 55 12.57 -5.96 7.29
C HIS A 55 11.98 -6.59 8.56
N GLY A 56 12.41 -7.81 8.87
CA GLY A 56 12.01 -8.55 10.07
C GLY A 56 11.22 -9.81 9.77
N THR A 57 10.54 -10.34 10.79
CA THR A 57 9.70 -11.53 10.68
C THR A 57 8.44 -11.26 9.85
N ARG A 58 7.76 -12.34 9.43
CA ARG A 58 6.47 -12.25 8.72
C ARG A 58 5.44 -11.39 9.46
N GLU A 59 5.40 -11.46 10.79
CA GLU A 59 4.52 -10.63 11.61
C GLU A 59 4.93 -9.16 11.57
N GLN A 60 6.23 -8.87 11.74
CA GLN A 60 6.75 -7.51 11.71
C GLN A 60 6.53 -6.84 10.35
N ILE A 61 6.72 -7.58 9.24
CA ILE A 61 6.48 -7.06 7.89
C ILE A 61 5.00 -6.76 7.67
N ARG A 62 4.09 -7.62 8.15
CA ARG A 62 2.64 -7.34 8.08
C ARG A 62 2.26 -6.11 8.90
N ARG A 63 2.82 -5.93 10.09
CA ARG A 63 2.58 -4.73 10.91
C ARG A 63 3.06 -3.46 10.20
N GLN A 64 4.30 -3.45 9.71
CA GLN A 64 4.84 -2.33 8.92
C GLN A 64 4.01 -2.04 7.66
N THR A 65 3.48 -3.09 7.01
CA THR A 65 2.57 -2.94 5.86
C THR A 65 1.28 -2.22 6.23
N VAL A 66 0.72 -2.51 7.41
CA VAL A 66 -0.49 -1.82 7.90
C VAL A 66 -0.16 -0.37 8.24
N GLU A 67 0.94 -0.12 8.95
CA GLU A 67 1.39 1.24 9.30
C GLU A 67 1.60 2.09 8.04
N GLY A 68 2.39 1.60 7.07
CA GLY A 68 2.61 2.31 5.80
C GLY A 68 1.35 2.50 4.97
N ALA A 69 0.35 1.60 5.09
CA ALA A 69 -0.95 1.79 4.45
C ALA A 69 -1.77 2.90 5.11
N LEU A 70 -1.78 2.97 6.44
CA LEU A 70 -2.47 4.03 7.17
C LEU A 70 -1.83 5.40 6.91
N ASP A 71 -0.49 5.47 6.85
CA ASP A 71 0.22 6.71 6.53
C ASP A 71 -0.17 7.24 5.14
N LEU A 72 -0.19 6.38 4.11
CA LEU A 72 -0.63 6.79 2.77
C LEU A 72 -2.10 7.26 2.75
N VAL A 73 -2.98 6.66 3.56
CA VAL A 73 -4.36 7.10 3.67
C VAL A 73 -4.43 8.49 4.30
N LEU A 74 -3.68 8.73 5.37
CA LEU A 74 -3.62 10.04 6.01
C LEU A 74 -3.08 11.12 5.06
N GLU A 75 -2.04 10.81 4.28
CA GLU A 75 -1.53 11.69 3.22
C GLU A 75 -2.64 12.04 2.20
N ALA A 76 -3.35 11.03 1.70
CA ALA A 76 -4.44 11.22 0.73
C ALA A 76 -5.65 12.00 1.28
N LEU A 77 -5.90 11.93 2.59
CA LEU A 77 -6.96 12.68 3.26
C LEU A 77 -6.55 14.13 3.55
N SER A 78 -5.28 14.36 3.89
CA SER A 78 -4.77 15.67 4.33
C SER A 78 -4.57 16.68 3.19
N GLY A 79 -4.81 16.29 1.93
CA GLY A 79 -4.69 17.19 0.77
C GLY A 79 -3.25 17.57 0.42
N ALA A 80 -2.25 16.98 1.10
CA ALA A 80 -0.86 17.08 0.71
C ALA A 80 -0.65 16.19 -0.53
N GLY A 81 -0.85 16.77 -1.71
CA GLY A 81 -0.39 16.17 -2.96
C GLY A 81 1.06 15.74 -2.78
N ALA A 82 1.34 14.48 -3.09
CA ALA A 82 2.65 13.89 -2.94
C ALA A 82 3.72 14.81 -3.55
N ALA A 83 4.55 15.40 -2.69
CA ALA A 83 5.87 15.83 -3.11
C ALA A 83 6.61 14.55 -3.49
N GLU A 84 6.79 14.35 -4.80
CA GLU A 84 7.74 13.38 -5.32
C GLU A 84 9.11 13.69 -4.69
N SER A 85 9.64 12.75 -3.92
CA SER A 85 11.05 12.79 -3.49
C SER A 85 11.90 12.13 -4.57
N PRO A 86 13.10 12.68 -4.85
CA PRO A 86 13.92 12.42 -6.04
C PRO A 86 14.51 11.01 -6.12
#